data_AF-A0A944VV78-F1
#
_entry.id   AF-A0A944VV78-F1
#
_cell.length_a   1.000
_cell.length_b   1.000
_cell.length_c   1.000
_cell.angle_alpha   90.00
_cell.angle_beta   90.00
_cell.angle_gamma   90.00
#
_symmetry.space_group_name_H-M   'P 1'
#
loop_
_entity.id
_entity.type
_entity.pdbx_description
1 polymer ?
#
loop_
_entity_poly.entity_id
_entity_poly.type
_entity_poly.pdbx_seq_one_letter_code
_entity_poly.pdbx_strand_id
1 'polypeptide(L)'
;MNDLRELKLKVGCWLHERWRTEIAISAPALGQIIGFEWLDLCNRQEKLMRNKGCKGRICDWEDTSPLTVCRIFPEVGARLLRRILREWPIGFVDKPHGNLRNDSPDVSIILAVAGEDRLQQFQLCLKALYAQSGCSMEVIVVEQSWEQLIHKHCPSWIQYYHAPSTSPDMPFNKSWAMNIGASKAKAEHLIFHDADMPAPIKYVKTVRDLLNSGFQAARLPRLVFYLNPSETEALYKGGRIEDVRYIPEVVQNCRGISLAIQKRSYWEIGGHDEAFYGWGGEDDEMLSRVHTLRFYPGGFMPFVHLWHSFAYNKTRDRNEQYLRERLSIPTALRIKELNQKEQGKVYPSAM
;
A
#
# COMPACT_ATOMS: atom_id res chain seq x y z
N MET A 1 -7.61 -14.35 -37.60
CA MET A 1 -8.66 -13.64 -36.81
C MET A 1 -8.14 -13.02 -35.52
N ASN A 2 -7.20 -13.66 -34.81
CA ASN A 2 -6.59 -13.10 -33.59
C ASN A 2 -5.77 -11.83 -33.86
N ASP A 3 -4.95 -11.80 -34.92
CA ASP A 3 -4.10 -10.64 -35.25
C ASP A 3 -4.89 -9.38 -35.59
N LEU A 4 -6.01 -9.51 -36.32
CA LEU A 4 -6.89 -8.37 -36.62
C LEU A 4 -7.57 -7.83 -35.35
N ARG A 5 -7.90 -8.70 -34.41
CA ARG A 5 -8.52 -8.33 -33.14
C ARG A 5 -7.51 -7.62 -32.22
N GLU A 6 -6.28 -8.13 -32.16
CA GLU A 6 -5.17 -7.50 -31.44
C GLU A 6 -4.80 -6.15 -32.05
N LEU A 7 -4.72 -6.05 -33.38
CA LEU A 7 -4.45 -4.78 -34.07
C LEU A 7 -5.54 -3.75 -33.77
N LYS A 8 -6.83 -4.13 -33.85
CA LYS A 8 -7.95 -3.25 -33.48
C LYS A 8 -7.84 -2.75 -32.04
N LEU A 9 -7.48 -3.63 -31.11
CA LEU A 9 -7.28 -3.30 -29.70
C LEU A 9 -6.12 -2.30 -29.53
N LYS A 10 -4.97 -2.56 -30.17
CA LYS A 10 -3.79 -1.67 -30.14
C LYS A 10 -4.11 -0.29 -30.71
N VAL A 11 -4.78 -0.23 -31.87
CA VAL A 11 -5.18 1.03 -32.51
C VAL A 11 -6.17 1.80 -31.64
N GLY A 12 -7.20 1.13 -31.10
CA GLY A 12 -8.17 1.75 -30.20
C GLY A 12 -7.53 2.33 -28.94
N CYS A 13 -6.63 1.58 -28.30
CA CYS A 13 -5.88 2.07 -27.14
C CYS A 13 -4.98 3.26 -27.52
N TRP A 14 -4.36 3.23 -28.70
CA TRP A 14 -3.55 4.34 -29.18
C TRP A 14 -4.35 5.63 -29.30
N LEU A 15 -5.53 5.57 -29.93
CA LEU A 15 -6.40 6.71 -30.18
C LEU A 15 -7.01 7.31 -28.91
N HIS A 16 -7.31 6.48 -27.91
CA HIS A 16 -8.08 6.92 -26.74
C HIS A 16 -7.25 7.14 -25.47
N GLU A 17 -6.13 6.42 -25.32
CA GLU A 17 -5.43 6.33 -24.03
C GLU A 17 -3.93 6.57 -24.16
N ARG A 18 -3.24 5.91 -25.11
CA ARG A 18 -1.77 5.93 -25.16
C ARG A 18 -1.19 7.31 -25.41
N TRP A 19 -1.75 8.11 -26.32
CA TRP A 19 -1.20 9.43 -26.63
C TRP A 19 -1.14 10.35 -25.39
N ARG A 20 -2.13 10.25 -24.48
CA ARG A 20 -2.15 10.99 -23.21
C ARG A 20 -1.04 10.51 -22.28
N THR A 21 -0.84 9.20 -22.20
CA THR A 21 0.27 8.60 -21.45
C THR A 21 1.62 9.03 -22.02
N GLU A 22 1.76 9.11 -23.34
CA GLU A 22 2.99 9.58 -23.99
C GLU A 22 3.27 11.06 -23.71
N ILE A 23 2.23 11.92 -23.62
CA ILE A 23 2.38 13.30 -23.15
C ILE A 23 2.90 13.32 -21.71
N ALA A 24 2.27 12.57 -20.80
CA ALA A 24 2.67 12.52 -19.39
C ALA A 24 4.11 11.99 -19.20
N ILE A 25 4.55 11.05 -20.04
CA ILE A 25 5.90 10.48 -20.01
C ILE A 25 6.94 11.40 -20.65
N SER A 26 6.69 11.81 -21.90
CA SER A 26 7.72 12.36 -22.79
C SER A 26 7.68 13.88 -22.90
N ALA A 27 6.54 14.51 -22.63
CA ALA A 27 6.35 15.96 -22.71
C ALA A 27 5.68 16.53 -21.44
N PRO A 28 6.23 16.31 -20.24
CA PRO A 28 5.59 16.72 -18.99
C PRO A 28 5.41 18.24 -18.86
N ALA A 29 6.29 19.05 -19.45
CA ALA A 29 6.14 20.50 -19.47
C ALA A 29 4.90 20.93 -20.27
N LEU A 30 4.66 20.27 -21.43
CA LEU A 30 3.42 20.47 -22.19
C LEU A 30 2.21 20.00 -21.38
N GLY A 31 2.34 18.84 -20.73
CA GLY A 31 1.33 18.33 -19.80
C GLY A 31 0.94 19.36 -18.74
N GLN A 32 1.91 19.98 -18.07
CA GLN A 32 1.66 21.03 -17.08
C GLN A 32 0.93 22.24 -17.67
N ILE A 33 1.29 22.69 -18.88
CA ILE A 33 0.64 23.81 -19.57
C ILE A 33 -0.84 23.51 -19.82
N ILE A 34 -1.18 22.29 -20.24
CA ILE A 34 -2.57 21.87 -20.50
C ILE A 34 -3.27 21.32 -19.25
N GLY A 35 -2.61 21.35 -18.09
CA GLY A 35 -3.14 20.85 -16.83
C GLY A 35 -3.29 19.32 -16.78
N PHE A 36 -2.47 18.56 -17.50
CA PHE A 36 -2.51 17.09 -17.56
C PHE A 36 -1.18 16.48 -17.11
N GLU A 37 -1.21 15.75 -15.99
CA GLU A 37 -0.04 15.07 -15.39
C GLU A 37 -0.23 13.56 -15.36
N TRP A 38 0.79 12.80 -14.93
CA TRP A 38 0.64 11.36 -14.73
C TRP A 38 -0.47 11.00 -13.73
N LEU A 39 -0.75 11.90 -12.78
CA LEU A 39 -1.86 11.79 -11.83
C LEU A 39 -3.22 11.70 -12.52
N ASP A 40 -3.34 12.30 -13.71
CA ASP A 40 -4.58 12.41 -14.50
C ASP A 40 -4.81 11.23 -15.45
N LEU A 41 -3.94 10.22 -15.44
CA LEU A 41 -4.09 9.03 -16.27
C LEU A 41 -5.18 8.09 -15.73
N CYS A 42 -6.26 7.90 -16.47
CA CYS A 42 -7.27 6.86 -16.21
C CYS A 42 -7.73 6.23 -17.54
N ASN A 43 -8.46 5.12 -17.47
CA ASN A 43 -9.06 4.49 -18.64
C ASN A 43 -10.15 5.38 -19.23
N ARG A 44 -10.46 5.17 -20.51
CA ARG A 44 -11.41 6.00 -21.28
C ARG A 44 -12.81 6.13 -20.66
N GLN A 45 -13.26 5.16 -19.87
CA GLN A 45 -14.59 5.11 -19.24
C GLN A 45 -14.59 5.64 -17.81
N GLU A 46 -13.43 5.95 -17.26
CA GLU A 46 -13.27 6.40 -15.88
C GLU A 46 -13.10 7.90 -15.82
N LYS A 47 -13.41 8.48 -14.66
CA LYS A 47 -13.32 9.92 -14.42
C LYS A 47 -12.55 10.18 -13.13
N LEU A 48 -11.68 11.16 -13.19
CA LEU A 48 -10.96 11.68 -12.04
C LEU A 48 -11.53 13.03 -11.66
N MET A 49 -11.79 13.22 -10.37
CA MET A 49 -12.14 14.52 -9.82
C MET A 49 -10.92 15.16 -9.14
N ARG A 50 -10.92 16.49 -9.14
CA ARG A 50 -9.95 17.31 -8.40
C ARG A 50 -10.69 18.06 -7.31
N ASN A 51 -10.08 18.14 -6.13
CA ASN A 51 -10.57 19.00 -5.06
C ASN A 51 -9.59 20.15 -4.84
N LYS A 52 -10.11 21.37 -4.68
CA LYS A 52 -9.29 22.57 -4.46
C LYS A 52 -8.48 22.40 -3.17
N GLY A 53 -7.17 22.57 -3.25
CA GLY A 53 -6.26 22.37 -2.12
C GLY A 53 -5.80 20.92 -1.90
N CYS A 54 -6.31 19.93 -2.65
CA CYS A 54 -5.79 18.56 -2.65
C CYS A 54 -4.89 18.34 -3.87
N LYS A 55 -3.70 17.78 -3.64
CA LYS A 55 -2.79 17.35 -4.72
C LYS A 55 -3.26 16.07 -5.41
N GLY A 56 -4.04 15.24 -4.71
CA GLY A 56 -4.48 13.94 -5.20
C GLY A 56 -5.61 14.01 -6.20
N ARG A 57 -5.84 12.88 -6.88
CA ARG A 57 -6.98 12.67 -7.75
C ARG A 57 -7.94 11.68 -7.10
N ILE A 58 -9.21 12.04 -7.15
CA ILE A 58 -10.29 11.23 -6.60
C ILE A 58 -10.83 10.39 -7.74
N CYS A 59 -10.80 9.08 -7.57
CA CYS A 59 -11.38 8.14 -8.52
C CYS A 59 -12.91 8.18 -8.39
N ASP A 60 -13.61 8.59 -9.44
CA ASP A 60 -15.08 8.54 -9.52
C ASP A 60 -15.55 7.20 -10.10
N TRP A 61 -15.03 6.12 -9.52
CA TRP A 61 -15.41 4.75 -9.80
C TRP A 61 -15.11 3.88 -8.57
N GLU A 62 -15.83 2.78 -8.44
CA GLU A 62 -15.80 1.97 -7.24
C GLU A 62 -14.56 1.08 -7.20
N ASP A 63 -14.36 0.26 -8.22
CA ASP A 63 -13.40 -0.84 -8.16
C ASP A 63 -11.95 -0.45 -8.44
N THR A 64 -11.04 -1.31 -8.00
CA THR A 64 -9.65 -1.29 -8.45
C THR A 64 -9.61 -1.69 -9.94
N SER A 65 -8.87 -0.93 -10.76
CA SER A 65 -8.80 -1.22 -12.19
C SER A 65 -7.37 -1.10 -12.73
N PRO A 66 -6.95 -1.96 -13.68
CA PRO A 66 -5.67 -1.81 -14.34
C PRO A 66 -5.76 -0.77 -15.47
N LEU A 67 -4.68 -0.03 -15.69
CA LEU A 67 -4.53 0.86 -16.84
C LEU A 67 -4.42 0.04 -18.13
N THR A 68 -5.42 0.18 -19.00
CA THR A 68 -5.55 -0.53 -20.27
C THR A 68 -4.31 -0.35 -21.14
N VAL A 69 -3.76 0.86 -21.20
CA VAL A 69 -2.55 1.18 -21.96
C VAL A 69 -1.35 0.33 -21.53
N CYS A 70 -1.16 0.09 -20.23
CA CYS A 70 -0.03 -0.69 -19.74
C CYS A 70 -0.23 -2.19 -19.95
N ARG A 71 -1.48 -2.68 -19.96
CA ARG A 71 -1.78 -4.07 -20.31
C ARG A 71 -1.51 -4.37 -21.79
N ILE A 72 -1.81 -3.41 -22.66
CA ILE A 72 -1.62 -3.56 -24.11
C ILE A 72 -0.17 -3.29 -24.52
N PHE A 73 0.49 -2.36 -23.82
CA PHE A 73 1.87 -1.93 -24.06
C PHE A 73 2.67 -1.92 -22.74
N PRO A 74 3.12 -3.09 -22.23
CA PRO A 74 3.84 -3.18 -20.95
C PRO A 74 5.10 -2.32 -20.85
N GLU A 75 5.76 -2.04 -21.98
CA GLU A 75 6.91 -1.13 -22.04
C GLU A 75 6.53 0.31 -21.68
N VAL A 76 5.28 0.71 -21.90
CA VAL A 76 4.75 2.02 -21.49
C VAL A 76 4.64 2.08 -19.97
N GLY A 77 4.27 0.99 -19.29
CA GLY A 77 4.27 0.91 -17.84
C GLY A 77 5.65 1.17 -17.24
N ALA A 78 6.69 0.55 -17.78
CA ALA A 78 8.08 0.75 -17.34
C ALA A 78 8.59 2.17 -17.62
N ARG A 79 8.24 2.77 -18.76
CA ARG A 79 8.56 4.17 -19.08
C ARG A 79 7.84 5.15 -18.15
N LEU A 80 6.59 4.85 -17.81
CA LEU A 80 5.80 5.63 -16.86
C LEU A 80 6.42 5.59 -15.46
N LEU A 81 6.78 4.40 -14.96
CA LEU A 81 7.48 4.25 -13.69
C LEU A 81 8.77 5.10 -13.66
N ARG A 82 9.65 4.94 -14.67
CA ARG A 82 10.90 5.73 -14.77
C ARG A 82 10.66 7.24 -14.77
N ARG A 83 9.61 7.72 -15.43
CA ARG A 83 9.26 9.14 -15.42
C ARG A 83 8.86 9.60 -14.02
N ILE A 84 8.04 8.82 -13.34
CA ILE A 84 7.51 9.13 -12.01
C ILE A 84 8.62 9.06 -10.95
N LEU A 85 9.57 8.12 -11.05
CA LEU A 85 10.72 8.01 -10.15
C LEU A 85 11.60 9.28 -10.12
N ARG A 86 11.55 10.13 -11.16
CA ARG A 86 12.21 11.44 -11.13
C ARG A 86 11.59 12.41 -10.11
N GLU A 87 10.30 12.26 -9.83
CA GLU A 87 9.55 13.04 -8.83
C GLU A 87 9.47 12.32 -7.49
N TRP A 88 9.34 11.00 -7.53
CA TRP A 88 9.16 10.10 -6.39
C TRP A 88 10.20 8.97 -6.40
N PRO A 89 11.49 9.28 -6.18
CA PRO A 89 12.54 8.26 -6.21
C PRO A 89 12.35 7.24 -5.09
N ILE A 90 12.68 5.98 -5.37
CA ILE A 90 12.74 4.89 -4.39
C ILE A 90 14.21 4.52 -4.23
N GLY A 91 14.73 4.64 -3.00
CA GLY A 91 16.10 4.26 -2.67
C GLY A 91 16.12 2.91 -1.94
N PHE A 92 17.19 2.14 -2.10
CA PHE A 92 17.42 0.92 -1.33
C PHE A 92 18.76 1.05 -0.62
N VAL A 93 18.75 1.06 0.72
CA VAL A 93 19.95 1.33 1.51
C VAL A 93 20.22 0.20 2.49
N ASP A 94 21.47 -0.31 2.48
CA ASP A 94 21.91 -1.43 3.32
C ASP A 94 22.49 -1.01 4.68
N LYS A 95 22.99 0.23 4.81
CA LYS A 95 23.72 0.70 6.00
C LYS A 95 23.25 2.06 6.50
N PRO A 96 23.22 2.28 7.83
CA PRO A 96 22.76 3.53 8.42
C PRO A 96 23.48 4.78 7.96
N HIS A 97 22.72 5.85 7.81
CA HIS A 97 23.19 7.21 8.06
C HIS A 97 22.84 7.59 9.51
N GLY A 98 23.47 6.96 10.51
CA GLY A 98 23.34 7.31 11.94
C GLY A 98 22.37 6.44 12.77
N ASN A 99 22.20 6.83 14.04
CA ASN A 99 21.27 6.18 14.98
C ASN A 99 19.82 6.52 14.63
N LEU A 100 19.07 5.53 14.15
CA LEU A 100 17.65 5.69 13.77
C LEU A 100 16.66 5.44 14.91
N ARG A 101 17.13 4.97 16.07
CA ARG A 101 16.26 4.85 17.24
C ARG A 101 16.02 6.25 17.80
N ASN A 102 14.89 6.82 17.39
CA ASN A 102 14.31 8.01 18.01
C ASN A 102 13.26 7.56 19.03
N ASP A 103 13.37 8.01 20.27
CA ASP A 103 12.37 7.74 21.31
C ASP A 103 11.06 8.51 21.09
N SER A 104 11.06 9.50 20.21
CA SER A 104 9.88 10.28 19.81
C SER A 104 9.82 10.43 18.29
N PRO A 105 9.54 9.34 17.54
CA PRO A 105 9.45 9.38 16.09
C PRO A 105 8.24 10.20 15.64
N ASP A 106 8.35 10.89 14.50
CA ASP A 106 7.23 11.65 13.93
C ASP A 106 6.13 10.74 13.36
N VAL A 107 6.51 9.52 12.93
CA VAL A 107 5.64 8.53 12.28
C VAL A 107 6.05 7.11 12.68
N SER A 108 5.07 6.25 12.92
CA SER A 108 5.25 4.80 13.12
C SER A 108 4.74 4.05 11.89
N ILE A 109 5.61 3.30 11.22
CA ILE A 109 5.23 2.42 10.12
C ILE A 109 5.01 1.02 10.69
N ILE A 110 3.89 0.40 10.35
CA ILE A 110 3.49 -0.92 10.86
C ILE A 110 3.42 -1.89 9.69
N LEU A 111 4.19 -2.98 9.78
CA LEU A 111 4.21 -4.08 8.84
C LEU A 111 3.69 -5.35 9.52
N ALA A 112 2.65 -5.95 8.94
CA ALA A 112 2.18 -7.27 9.33
C ALA A 112 2.77 -8.31 8.38
N VAL A 113 3.31 -9.39 8.94
CA VAL A 113 4.04 -10.43 8.20
C VAL A 113 3.77 -11.80 8.79
N ALA A 114 3.94 -12.85 8.00
CA ALA A 114 3.83 -14.24 8.43
C ALA A 114 4.65 -15.14 7.50
N GLY A 115 5.32 -16.14 8.09
CA GLY A 115 6.12 -17.11 7.34
C GLY A 115 7.35 -16.52 6.65
N GLU A 116 8.07 -17.37 5.91
CA GLU A 116 9.32 -17.00 5.21
C GLU A 116 9.13 -16.86 3.68
N ASP A 117 7.94 -17.16 3.15
CA ASP A 117 7.67 -17.20 1.69
C ASP A 117 7.96 -15.89 0.95
N ARG A 118 7.82 -14.75 1.64
CA ARG A 118 8.04 -13.40 1.09
C ARG A 118 9.27 -12.70 1.69
N LEU A 119 10.22 -13.47 2.21
CA LEU A 119 11.35 -12.91 2.94
C LEU A 119 12.20 -11.94 2.10
N GLN A 120 12.42 -12.23 0.81
CA GLN A 120 13.19 -11.37 -0.09
C GLN A 120 12.46 -10.05 -0.37
N GLN A 121 11.14 -10.10 -0.57
CA GLN A 121 10.28 -8.94 -0.74
C GLN A 121 10.33 -8.07 0.51
N PHE A 122 10.16 -8.70 1.68
CA PHE A 122 10.24 -8.05 2.99
C PHE A 122 11.57 -7.32 3.19
N GLN A 123 12.69 -8.00 2.94
CA GLN A 123 14.02 -7.38 3.07
C GLN A 123 14.20 -6.19 2.13
N LEU A 124 13.74 -6.30 0.88
CA LEU A 124 13.84 -5.20 -0.08
C LEU A 124 12.93 -4.03 0.30
N CYS A 125 11.72 -4.30 0.81
CA CYS A 125 10.83 -3.29 1.37
C CYS A 125 11.47 -2.59 2.57
N LEU A 126 12.09 -3.33 3.50
CA LEU A 126 12.82 -2.74 4.63
C LEU A 126 13.94 -1.81 4.17
N LYS A 127 14.71 -2.16 3.12
CA LYS A 127 15.74 -1.27 2.55
C LYS A 127 15.14 0.03 1.98
N ALA A 128 13.92 -0.03 1.44
CA ALA A 128 13.22 1.15 0.92
C ALA A 128 12.62 2.04 2.02
N LEU A 129 12.08 1.42 3.08
CA LEU A 129 11.67 2.15 4.28
C LEU A 129 12.89 2.75 4.97
N TYR A 130 14.03 2.07 4.97
CA TYR A 130 15.25 2.60 5.53
C TYR A 130 15.77 3.86 4.81
N ALA A 131 15.49 3.98 3.52
CA ALA A 131 15.89 5.12 2.70
C ALA A 131 15.03 6.38 2.89
N GLN A 132 14.03 6.36 3.79
CA GLN A 132 13.18 7.53 4.05
C GLN A 132 13.99 8.72 4.57
N SER A 133 13.57 9.93 4.21
CA SER A 133 14.28 11.16 4.55
C SER A 133 13.36 12.33 4.92
N GLY A 134 13.91 13.28 5.69
CA GLY A 134 13.25 14.54 6.03
C GLY A 134 12.18 14.44 7.13
N CYS A 135 12.14 13.31 7.83
CA CYS A 135 11.24 13.03 8.95
C CYS A 135 11.85 11.89 9.77
N SER A 136 11.72 11.93 11.10
CA SER A 136 12.08 10.79 11.93
C SER A 136 10.97 9.74 11.89
N MET A 137 11.32 8.47 12.06
CA MET A 137 10.34 7.39 12.04
C MET A 137 10.81 6.20 12.86
N GLU A 138 9.86 5.33 13.18
CA GLU A 138 10.13 3.97 13.58
C GLU A 138 9.42 2.99 12.64
N VAL A 139 9.96 1.77 12.53
CA VAL A 139 9.31 0.68 11.80
C VAL A 139 9.06 -0.45 12.80
N ILE A 140 7.80 -0.85 12.87
CA ILE A 140 7.28 -1.89 13.74
C ILE A 140 6.88 -3.06 12.85
N VAL A 141 7.50 -4.21 13.08
CA VAL A 141 7.19 -5.46 12.39
C VAL A 141 6.49 -6.38 13.37
N VAL A 142 5.30 -6.84 13.00
CA VAL A 142 4.53 -7.80 13.77
C VAL A 142 4.40 -9.09 12.95
N GLU A 143 5.10 -10.13 13.38
CA GLU A 143 4.97 -11.48 12.81
C GLU A 143 3.77 -12.17 13.45
N GLN A 144 2.73 -12.49 12.67
CA GLN A 144 1.62 -13.33 13.12
C GLN A 144 1.82 -14.74 12.56
N SER A 145 2.17 -15.66 13.45
CA SER A 145 2.59 -17.02 13.10
C SER A 145 2.62 -17.88 14.36
N TRP A 146 2.59 -19.20 14.21
CA TRP A 146 2.73 -20.12 15.34
C TRP A 146 4.11 -20.03 15.99
N GLU A 147 5.16 -20.10 15.18
CA GLU A 147 6.56 -19.97 15.59
C GLU A 147 7.16 -18.64 15.12
N GLN A 148 8.15 -18.14 15.84
CA GLN A 148 8.92 -16.96 15.44
C GLN A 148 9.94 -17.33 14.34
N LEU A 149 9.65 -17.00 13.09
CA LEU A 149 10.45 -17.42 11.94
C LEU A 149 11.35 -16.31 11.39
N ILE A 150 10.86 -15.06 11.35
CA ILE A 150 11.54 -13.98 10.61
C ILE A 150 12.38 -13.04 11.48
N HIS A 151 12.32 -13.17 12.81
CA HIS A 151 13.05 -12.29 13.74
C HIS A 151 14.56 -12.24 13.44
N LYS A 152 15.16 -13.40 13.13
CA LYS A 152 16.59 -13.52 12.76
C LYS A 152 16.97 -12.72 11.50
N HIS A 153 15.98 -12.35 10.67
CA HIS A 153 16.17 -11.58 9.45
C HIS A 153 15.86 -10.09 9.62
N CYS A 154 15.30 -9.69 10.76
CA CYS A 154 15.00 -8.29 11.05
C CYS A 154 16.27 -7.54 11.47
N PRO A 155 16.62 -6.43 10.82
CA PRO A 155 17.71 -5.57 11.27
C PRO A 155 17.47 -5.00 12.68
N SER A 156 18.54 -4.67 13.40
CA SER A 156 18.48 -4.18 14.80
C SER A 156 17.72 -2.86 15.02
N TRP A 157 17.50 -2.09 13.94
CA TRP A 157 16.74 -0.83 13.98
C TRP A 157 15.22 -1.05 13.91
N ILE A 158 14.77 -2.25 13.56
CA ILE A 158 13.35 -2.63 13.58
C ILE A 158 12.89 -2.89 15.01
N GLN A 159 11.67 -2.45 15.33
CA GLN A 159 10.95 -2.91 16.51
C GLN A 159 10.13 -4.12 16.14
N TYR A 160 10.61 -5.28 16.56
CA TYR A 160 10.02 -6.56 16.22
C TYR A 160 9.11 -7.06 17.35
N TYR A 161 7.93 -7.57 16.99
CA TYR A 161 7.01 -8.26 17.88
C TYR A 161 6.54 -9.56 17.24
N HIS A 162 6.42 -10.62 18.04
CA HIS A 162 5.78 -11.87 17.64
C HIS A 162 4.38 -11.91 18.24
N ALA A 163 3.38 -12.19 17.39
CA ALA A 163 1.99 -12.37 17.72
C ALA A 163 1.64 -13.85 17.49
N PRO A 164 1.80 -14.73 18.49
CA PRO A 164 1.59 -16.15 18.31
C PRO A 164 0.16 -16.44 17.89
N SER A 165 -0.01 -17.27 16.86
CA SER A 165 -1.34 -17.74 16.47
C SER A 165 -1.93 -18.67 17.54
N THR A 166 -3.25 -18.82 17.58
CA THR A 166 -3.92 -19.70 18.56
C THR A 166 -3.82 -21.18 18.22
N SER A 167 -3.42 -21.51 16.99
CA SER A 167 -3.12 -22.86 16.53
C SER A 167 -2.14 -22.82 15.34
N PRO A 168 -1.45 -23.94 15.04
CA PRO A 168 -0.59 -24.06 13.86
C PRO A 168 -1.32 -23.84 12.52
N ASP A 169 -2.60 -24.20 12.44
CA ASP A 169 -3.42 -24.12 11.23
C ASP A 169 -4.20 -22.80 11.11
N MET A 170 -4.08 -21.89 12.09
CA MET A 170 -4.78 -20.61 12.06
C MET A 170 -4.30 -19.79 10.85
N PRO A 171 -5.20 -19.33 9.97
CA PRO A 171 -4.83 -18.44 8.88
C PRO A 171 -4.22 -17.13 9.39
N PHE A 172 -3.30 -16.56 8.60
CA PHE A 172 -2.70 -15.27 8.89
C PHE A 172 -3.77 -14.20 9.18
N ASN A 173 -3.62 -13.45 10.27
CA ASN A 173 -4.54 -12.38 10.63
C ASN A 173 -3.84 -11.01 10.57
N LYS A 174 -3.91 -10.37 9.40
CA LYS A 174 -3.34 -9.03 9.15
C LYS A 174 -3.90 -8.01 10.15
N SER A 175 -5.23 -7.99 10.34
CA SER A 175 -5.91 -7.06 11.25
C SER A 175 -5.36 -7.12 12.69
N TRP A 176 -5.16 -8.33 13.21
CA TRP A 176 -4.60 -8.54 14.55
C TRP A 176 -3.16 -8.01 14.63
N ALA A 177 -2.31 -8.37 13.68
CA ALA A 177 -0.94 -7.87 13.62
C ALA A 177 -0.88 -6.33 13.54
N MET A 178 -1.77 -5.71 12.75
CA MET A 178 -1.87 -4.25 12.64
C MET A 178 -2.33 -3.60 13.96
N ASN A 179 -3.31 -4.17 14.66
CA ASN A 179 -3.74 -3.68 15.98
C ASN A 179 -2.62 -3.76 17.03
N ILE A 180 -1.86 -4.87 17.06
CA ILE A 180 -0.68 -4.99 17.93
C ILE A 180 0.32 -3.88 17.58
N GLY A 181 0.67 -3.73 16.30
CA GLY A 181 1.63 -2.71 15.87
C GLY A 181 1.20 -1.29 16.23
N ALA A 182 -0.08 -0.96 16.04
CA ALA A 182 -0.66 0.33 16.43
C ALA A 182 -0.63 0.56 17.94
N SER A 183 -0.75 -0.50 18.75
CA SER A 183 -0.66 -0.41 20.21
C SER A 183 0.76 -0.11 20.69
N LYS A 184 1.77 -0.61 19.95
CA LYS A 184 3.20 -0.44 20.24
C LYS A 184 3.81 0.84 19.66
N ALA A 185 3.14 1.43 18.66
CA ALA A 185 3.55 2.69 18.04
C ALA A 185 3.76 3.80 19.07
N LYS A 186 4.88 4.52 18.98
CA LYS A 186 5.23 5.69 19.79
C LYS A 186 4.74 7.00 19.16
N ALA A 187 4.63 7.05 17.83
CA ALA A 187 4.20 8.27 17.13
C ALA A 187 2.68 8.44 17.13
N GLU A 188 2.25 9.71 16.99
CA GLU A 188 0.84 10.07 16.78
C GLU A 188 0.36 9.82 15.34
N HIS A 189 1.28 9.65 14.39
CA HIS A 189 0.95 9.33 13.00
C HIS A 189 1.32 7.87 12.70
N LEU A 190 0.34 7.10 12.23
CA LEU A 190 0.52 5.71 11.84
C LEU A 190 0.49 5.57 10.32
N ILE A 191 1.30 4.63 9.82
CA ILE A 191 1.24 4.14 8.46
C ILE A 191 1.12 2.62 8.52
N PHE A 192 -0.01 2.07 8.07
CA PHE A 192 -0.15 0.64 7.80
C PHE A 192 0.33 0.37 6.39
N HIS A 193 1.31 -0.51 6.24
CA HIS A 193 2.04 -0.68 4.98
C HIS A 193 2.30 -2.16 4.71
N ASP A 194 2.14 -2.58 3.44
CA ASP A 194 2.41 -3.96 3.06
C ASP A 194 3.93 -4.24 2.94
N ALA A 195 4.34 -5.43 3.36
CA ALA A 195 5.74 -5.82 3.48
C ALA A 195 6.45 -6.09 2.13
N ASP A 196 5.74 -6.02 1.01
CA ASP A 196 6.25 -6.25 -0.35
C ASP A 196 6.14 -5.00 -1.25
N MET A 197 5.96 -3.83 -0.63
CA MET A 197 5.73 -2.57 -1.32
C MET A 197 6.82 -1.53 -1.06
N PRO A 198 7.95 -1.51 -1.81
CA PRO A 198 8.92 -0.42 -1.71
C PRO A 198 8.28 0.96 -1.89
N ALA A 199 8.60 1.89 -0.98
CA ALA A 199 7.99 3.22 -0.93
C ALA A 199 8.96 4.35 -1.36
N PRO A 200 8.48 5.46 -1.95
CA PRO A 200 9.31 6.61 -2.29
C PRO A 200 10.01 7.25 -1.08
N ILE A 201 11.22 7.80 -1.27
CA ILE A 201 12.12 8.36 -0.21
C ILE A 201 11.46 9.46 0.66
N LYS A 202 10.44 10.15 0.13
CA LYS A 202 9.71 11.23 0.83
C LYS A 202 8.34 10.78 1.35
N TYR A 203 8.02 9.49 1.31
CA TYR A 203 6.75 8.93 1.71
C TYR A 203 6.36 9.34 3.13
N VAL A 204 7.23 9.06 4.10
CA VAL A 204 6.98 9.33 5.53
C VAL A 204 6.81 10.82 5.79
N LYS A 205 7.75 11.64 5.29
CA LYS A 205 7.67 13.10 5.41
C LYS A 205 6.36 13.63 4.88
N THR A 206 5.94 13.15 3.70
CA THR A 206 4.74 13.67 3.05
C THR A 206 3.47 13.26 3.79
N VAL A 207 3.44 12.05 4.37
CA VAL A 207 2.33 11.62 5.24
C VAL A 207 2.24 12.51 6.48
N ARG A 208 3.37 12.74 7.16
CA ARG A 208 3.44 13.62 8.33
C ARG A 208 2.94 15.03 8.02
N ASP A 209 3.43 15.61 6.91
CA ASP A 209 2.99 16.94 6.46
C ASP A 209 1.48 16.96 6.14
N LEU A 210 0.95 15.90 5.53
CA LEU A 210 -0.46 15.78 5.18
C LEU A 210 -1.36 15.70 6.43
N LEU A 211 -1.04 14.84 7.39
CA LEU A 211 -1.83 14.71 8.62
C LEU A 211 -1.74 15.98 9.48
N ASN A 212 -0.58 16.63 9.52
CA ASN A 212 -0.41 17.94 10.17
C ASN A 212 -1.21 19.08 9.51
N SER A 213 -1.61 18.94 8.23
CA SER A 213 -2.48 19.91 7.57
C SER A 213 -3.96 19.83 8.01
N GLY A 214 -4.26 18.94 8.96
CA GLY A 214 -5.57 18.81 9.58
C GLY A 214 -6.41 17.63 9.08
N PHE A 215 -5.86 16.76 8.21
CA PHE A 215 -6.49 15.49 7.87
C PHE A 215 -6.20 14.45 8.96
N GLN A 216 -7.19 13.61 9.26
CA GLN A 216 -7.06 12.54 10.24
C GLN A 216 -6.60 11.22 9.61
N ALA A 217 -6.89 11.02 8.32
CA ALA A 217 -6.52 9.82 7.59
C ALA A 217 -6.36 10.11 6.10
N ALA A 218 -5.61 9.27 5.39
CA ALA A 218 -5.39 9.37 3.97
C ALA A 218 -5.11 8.01 3.32
N ARG A 219 -5.66 7.81 2.13
CA ARG A 219 -5.26 6.74 1.21
C ARG A 219 -4.34 7.34 0.13
N LEU A 220 -3.13 6.82 0.06
CA LEU A 220 -2.01 7.47 -0.64
C LEU A 220 -1.80 6.99 -2.08
N PRO A 221 -1.97 5.69 -2.41
CA PRO A 221 -1.68 5.18 -3.74
C PRO A 221 -2.54 5.84 -4.82
N ARG A 222 -1.89 6.35 -5.86
CA ARG A 222 -2.54 6.74 -7.12
C ARG A 222 -2.39 5.66 -8.19
N LEU A 223 -1.14 5.23 -8.41
CA LEU A 223 -0.75 4.18 -9.34
C LEU A 223 0.16 3.19 -8.63
N VAL A 224 -0.08 1.91 -8.87
CA VAL A 224 0.68 0.79 -8.28
C VAL A 224 1.23 -0.04 -9.42
N PHE A 225 2.55 -0.15 -9.48
CA PHE A 225 3.27 -0.85 -10.53
C PHE A 225 3.58 -2.27 -10.06
N TYR A 226 2.85 -3.25 -10.59
CA TYR A 226 3.08 -4.66 -10.26
C TYR A 226 4.20 -5.20 -11.12
N LEU A 227 5.34 -5.49 -10.48
CA LEU A 227 6.45 -6.13 -11.16
C LEU A 227 6.10 -7.58 -11.47
N ASN A 228 6.77 -8.13 -12.47
CA ASN A 228 6.72 -9.55 -12.78
C ASN A 228 7.83 -10.29 -11.98
N PRO A 229 7.89 -11.64 -12.05
CA PRO A 229 8.92 -12.40 -11.34
C PRO A 229 10.35 -11.99 -11.69
N SER A 230 10.66 -11.82 -12.98
CA SER A 230 12.04 -11.58 -13.43
C SER A 230 12.56 -10.20 -13.04
N GLU A 231 11.71 -9.17 -13.13
CA GLU A 231 12.03 -7.80 -12.71
C GLU A 231 12.19 -7.72 -11.20
N THR A 232 11.36 -8.44 -10.45
CA THR A 232 11.47 -8.55 -8.99
C THR A 232 12.78 -9.23 -8.58
N GLU A 233 13.11 -10.35 -9.23
CA GLU A 233 14.36 -11.08 -9.00
C GLU A 233 15.61 -10.24 -9.33
N ALA A 234 15.55 -9.44 -10.40
CA ALA A 234 16.63 -8.54 -10.77
C ALA A 234 16.93 -7.52 -9.66
N LEU A 235 15.91 -7.00 -8.96
CA LEU A 235 16.11 -6.08 -7.84
C LEU A 235 16.80 -6.77 -6.66
N TYR A 236 16.48 -8.04 -6.36
CA TYR A 236 17.18 -8.80 -5.31
C TYR A 236 18.66 -8.97 -5.61
N LYS A 237 19.00 -9.11 -6.90
CA LYS A 237 20.38 -9.26 -7.39
C LYS A 237 21.13 -7.93 -7.49
N GLY A 238 20.59 -6.85 -6.92
CA GLY A 238 21.21 -5.52 -6.91
C GLY A 238 20.89 -4.65 -8.14
N GLY A 239 19.90 -5.05 -8.95
CA GLY A 239 19.36 -4.23 -10.03
C GLY A 239 18.73 -2.94 -9.50
N ARG A 240 18.72 -1.91 -10.33
CA ARG A 240 18.06 -0.64 -9.99
C ARG A 240 16.62 -0.63 -10.48
N ILE A 241 15.73 0.00 -9.73
CA ILE A 241 14.31 0.12 -10.09
C ILE A 241 14.09 0.92 -11.37
N GLU A 242 15.01 1.82 -11.71
CA GLU A 242 15.02 2.56 -12.97
C GLU A 242 15.35 1.67 -14.19
N ASP A 243 15.94 0.50 -13.96
CA ASP A 243 16.32 -0.42 -15.03
C ASP A 243 15.17 -1.35 -15.45
N VAL A 244 14.06 -1.39 -14.69
CA VAL A 244 12.86 -2.16 -15.03
C VAL A 244 12.40 -1.83 -16.46
N ARG A 245 12.17 -2.87 -17.26
CA ARG A 245 11.80 -2.77 -18.68
C ARG A 245 10.38 -3.22 -18.97
N TYR A 246 9.82 -4.07 -18.12
CA TYR A 246 8.52 -4.68 -18.36
C TYR A 246 7.62 -4.60 -17.12
N ILE A 247 6.49 -3.90 -17.26
CA ILE A 247 5.46 -3.82 -16.19
C ILE A 247 4.12 -4.17 -16.81
N PRO A 248 3.63 -5.41 -16.62
CA PRO A 248 2.41 -5.88 -17.27
C PRO A 248 1.15 -5.23 -16.70
N GLU A 249 1.23 -4.76 -15.45
CA GLU A 249 0.06 -4.29 -14.73
C GLU A 249 0.40 -3.03 -13.90
N VAL A 250 -0.27 -1.94 -14.26
CA VAL A 250 -0.27 -0.70 -13.50
C VAL A 250 -1.69 -0.48 -13.03
N VAL A 251 -1.92 -0.58 -11.73
CA VAL A 251 -3.25 -0.57 -11.13
C VAL A 251 -3.52 0.77 -10.48
N GLN A 252 -4.79 1.15 -10.48
CA GLN A 252 -5.28 2.37 -9.88
C GLN A 252 -6.51 2.10 -9.00
N ASN A 253 -6.82 3.08 -8.16
CA ASN A 253 -7.88 3.00 -7.16
C ASN A 253 -7.71 1.86 -6.14
N CYS A 254 -6.48 1.41 -5.89
CA CYS A 254 -6.19 0.36 -4.92
C CYS A 254 -6.61 0.75 -3.50
N ARG A 255 -7.32 -0.14 -2.81
CA ARG A 255 -7.91 0.13 -1.50
C ARG A 255 -7.01 -0.28 -0.31
N GLY A 256 -6.21 -1.35 -0.44
CA GLY A 256 -5.56 -2.01 0.70
C GLY A 256 -4.06 -1.86 0.93
N ILE A 257 -3.39 -0.93 0.23
CA ILE A 257 -1.91 -0.95 0.15
C ILE A 257 -1.24 -0.11 1.23
N SER A 258 -1.77 1.10 1.47
CA SER A 258 -1.15 2.07 2.36
C SER A 258 -2.21 3.01 2.92
N LEU A 259 -2.45 2.87 4.22
CA LEU A 259 -3.35 3.72 4.99
C LEU A 259 -2.52 4.51 5.99
N ALA A 260 -2.56 5.84 5.86
CA ALA A 260 -2.04 6.76 6.87
C ALA A 260 -3.18 7.26 7.75
N ILE A 261 -2.99 7.28 9.06
CA ILE A 261 -4.02 7.71 10.02
C ILE A 261 -3.41 8.22 11.32
N GLN A 262 -4.05 9.17 11.96
CA GLN A 262 -3.71 9.58 13.33
C GLN A 262 -4.00 8.43 14.30
N LYS A 263 -3.06 8.12 15.19
CA LYS A 263 -3.18 7.03 16.17
C LYS A 263 -4.45 7.15 17.00
N ARG A 264 -4.78 8.35 17.49
CA ARG A 264 -6.04 8.60 18.20
C ARG A 264 -7.26 8.24 17.35
N SER A 265 -7.31 8.71 16.10
CA SER A 265 -8.45 8.46 15.21
C SER A 265 -8.57 7.01 14.80
N TYR A 266 -7.46 6.28 14.68
CA TYR A 266 -7.46 4.84 14.45
C TYR A 266 -8.21 4.08 15.55
N TRP A 267 -7.92 4.39 16.82
CA TRP A 267 -8.61 3.78 17.95
C TRP A 267 -10.02 4.32 18.15
N GLU A 268 -10.28 5.58 17.82
CA GLU A 268 -11.63 6.17 17.87
C GLU A 268 -12.63 5.40 16.98
N ILE A 269 -12.19 4.95 15.80
CA ILE A 269 -13.01 4.14 14.89
C ILE A 269 -12.95 2.63 15.17
N GLY A 270 -12.23 2.20 16.21
CA GLY A 270 -12.18 0.79 16.64
C GLY A 270 -11.17 -0.10 15.92
N GLY A 271 -10.05 0.46 15.45
CA GLY A 271 -8.93 -0.31 14.91
C GLY A 271 -9.28 -1.16 13.67
N HIS A 272 -8.47 -2.17 13.34
CA HIS A 272 -8.85 -3.17 12.34
C HIS A 272 -9.76 -4.24 12.97
N ASP A 273 -10.75 -4.74 12.21
CA ASP A 273 -11.59 -5.84 12.68
C ASP A 273 -10.84 -7.18 12.56
N GLU A 274 -10.45 -7.74 13.70
CA GLU A 274 -9.68 -9.00 13.81
C GLU A 274 -10.50 -10.23 13.41
N ALA A 275 -11.80 -10.07 13.17
CA ALA A 275 -12.60 -11.15 12.59
C ALA A 275 -12.27 -11.41 11.12
N PHE A 276 -11.53 -10.52 10.44
CA PHE A 276 -10.91 -10.83 9.14
C PHE A 276 -9.58 -11.56 9.35
N TYR A 277 -9.54 -12.82 8.90
CA TYR A 277 -8.34 -13.64 8.85
C TYR A 277 -8.22 -14.27 7.46
N GLY A 278 -7.02 -14.73 7.13
CA GLY A 278 -6.65 -15.08 5.76
C GLY A 278 -6.51 -13.83 4.90
N TRP A 279 -7.20 -13.78 3.77
CA TRP A 279 -7.05 -12.69 2.80
C TRP A 279 -8.40 -12.13 2.33
N GLY A 280 -8.50 -10.80 2.30
CA GLY A 280 -9.56 -10.04 1.66
C GLY A 280 -10.59 -9.46 2.63
N GLY A 281 -11.14 -8.31 2.26
CA GLY A 281 -12.26 -7.62 2.93
C GLY A 281 -11.88 -6.71 4.10
N GLU A 282 -10.73 -6.92 4.74
CA GLU A 282 -10.30 -6.14 5.90
C GLU A 282 -10.07 -4.67 5.57
N ASP A 283 -9.45 -4.39 4.42
CA ASP A 283 -9.13 -3.03 3.98
C ASP A 283 -10.40 -2.26 3.59
N ASP A 284 -11.36 -2.93 2.94
CA ASP A 284 -12.66 -2.34 2.57
C ASP A 284 -13.50 -2.00 3.82
N GLU A 285 -13.53 -2.90 4.81
CA GLU A 285 -14.24 -2.66 6.06
C GLU A 285 -13.61 -1.49 6.82
N MET A 286 -12.28 -1.47 6.94
CA MET A 286 -11.55 -0.38 7.58
C MET A 286 -11.76 0.96 6.85
N LEU A 287 -11.62 1.01 5.52
CA LEU A 287 -11.85 2.23 4.74
C LEU A 287 -13.28 2.77 4.91
N SER A 288 -14.28 1.89 4.98
CA SER A 288 -15.67 2.31 5.21
C SER A 288 -15.84 3.08 6.53
N ARG A 289 -15.08 2.73 7.58
CA ARG A 289 -15.07 3.43 8.87
C ARG A 289 -14.18 4.67 8.84
N VAL A 290 -13.04 4.62 8.14
CA VAL A 290 -12.14 5.77 7.95
C VAL A 290 -12.86 6.95 7.29
N HIS A 291 -13.83 6.72 6.42
CA HIS A 291 -14.64 7.78 5.81
C HIS A 291 -15.52 8.58 6.78
N THR A 292 -15.65 8.15 8.05
CA THR A 292 -16.28 8.96 9.11
C THR A 292 -15.37 10.06 9.65
N LEU A 293 -14.07 10.00 9.35
CA LEU A 293 -13.06 10.96 9.77
C LEU A 293 -12.89 12.07 8.73
N ARG A 294 -12.08 13.09 9.07
CA ARG A 294 -11.57 14.06 8.09
C ARG A 294 -10.53 13.41 7.18
N PHE A 295 -11.03 12.63 6.23
CA PHE A 295 -10.25 11.82 5.29
C PHE A 295 -9.76 12.64 4.09
N TYR A 296 -8.52 12.39 3.68
CA TYR A 296 -7.96 12.93 2.45
C TYR A 296 -8.43 12.11 1.24
N PRO A 297 -9.20 12.68 0.30
CA PRO A 297 -10.03 11.90 -0.62
C PRO A 297 -9.31 11.32 -1.84
N GLY A 298 -8.07 11.75 -2.15
CA GLY A 298 -7.43 11.44 -3.43
C GLY A 298 -6.05 10.80 -3.30
N GLY A 299 -5.75 9.82 -4.17
CA GLY A 299 -4.42 9.24 -4.29
C GLY A 299 -3.47 10.17 -5.04
N PHE A 300 -2.20 10.19 -4.65
CA PHE A 300 -1.17 11.00 -5.33
C PHE A 300 0.23 10.39 -5.34
N MET A 301 0.46 9.27 -4.66
CA MET A 301 1.76 8.63 -4.58
C MET A 301 1.84 7.41 -5.48
N PRO A 302 2.99 7.17 -6.14
CA PRO A 302 3.27 5.91 -6.80
C PRO A 302 3.76 4.88 -5.79
N PHE A 303 3.42 3.62 -6.02
CA PHE A 303 4.01 2.48 -5.32
C PHE A 303 4.41 1.39 -6.28
N VAL A 304 5.38 0.57 -5.88
CA VAL A 304 5.78 -0.62 -6.63
C VAL A 304 5.45 -1.84 -5.79
N HIS A 305 4.82 -2.83 -6.42
CA HIS A 305 4.52 -4.12 -5.80
C HIS A 305 5.51 -5.16 -6.30
N LEU A 306 6.28 -5.73 -5.39
CA LEU A 306 7.21 -6.82 -5.70
C LEU A 306 6.41 -8.10 -5.96
N TRP A 307 6.77 -8.81 -7.01
CA TRP A 307 6.06 -10.03 -7.37
C TRP A 307 6.22 -11.10 -6.29
N HIS A 308 5.13 -11.81 -6.02
CA HIS A 308 5.11 -13.05 -5.26
C HIS A 308 4.07 -13.99 -5.88
N SER A 309 4.16 -15.29 -5.59
CA SER A 309 3.16 -16.26 -6.04
C SER A 309 1.80 -15.97 -5.37
N PHE A 310 0.72 -16.28 -6.08
CA PHE A 310 -0.61 -16.25 -5.48
C PHE A 310 -0.71 -17.36 -4.42
N ALA A 311 -1.00 -16.97 -3.17
CA ALA A 311 -1.42 -17.94 -2.17
C ALA A 311 -2.89 -18.30 -2.44
N TYR A 312 -3.19 -19.59 -2.61
CA TYR A 312 -4.57 -20.06 -2.80
C TYR A 312 -5.42 -19.68 -1.58
N ASN A 313 -6.46 -18.88 -1.80
CA ASN A 313 -7.22 -18.26 -0.72
C ASN A 313 -8.50 -19.03 -0.39
N LYS A 314 -8.45 -19.90 0.62
CA LYS A 314 -9.63 -20.62 1.14
C LYS A 314 -10.62 -19.72 1.89
N THR A 315 -10.22 -18.51 2.29
CA THR A 315 -11.03 -17.60 3.12
C THR A 315 -11.74 -16.50 2.35
N ARG A 316 -11.50 -16.37 1.03
CA ARG A 316 -12.03 -15.27 0.22
C ARG A 316 -13.56 -15.19 0.30
N ASP A 317 -14.26 -16.26 -0.03
CA ASP A 317 -15.72 -16.28 -0.06
C ASP A 317 -16.33 -16.00 1.32
N ARG A 318 -15.69 -16.53 2.37
CA ARG A 318 -16.07 -16.27 3.77
C ARG A 318 -15.89 -14.79 4.11
N ASN A 319 -14.78 -14.17 3.73
CA ASN A 319 -14.51 -12.76 4.02
C ASN A 319 -15.39 -11.83 3.18
N GLU A 320 -15.71 -12.18 1.93
CA GLU A 320 -16.66 -11.44 1.10
C GLU A 320 -18.08 -11.50 1.69
N GLN A 321 -18.52 -12.66 2.19
CA GLN A 321 -19.77 -12.77 2.94
C GLN A 321 -19.73 -11.92 4.21
N TYR A 322 -18.70 -12.08 5.03
CA TYR A 322 -18.55 -11.33 6.28
C TYR A 322 -18.52 -9.81 6.04
N LEU A 323 -17.80 -9.36 5.01
CA LEU A 323 -17.77 -7.95 4.60
C LEU A 323 -19.17 -7.45 4.26
N ARG A 324 -19.95 -8.19 3.45
CA ARG A 324 -21.34 -7.79 3.12
C ARG A 324 -22.21 -7.68 4.37
N GLU A 325 -22.10 -8.63 5.29
CA GLU A 325 -22.83 -8.60 6.57
C GLU A 325 -22.42 -7.38 7.40
N ARG A 326 -21.11 -7.09 7.52
CA ARG A 326 -20.63 -5.90 8.24
C ARG A 326 -21.09 -4.60 7.57
N LEU A 327 -20.97 -4.48 6.25
CA LEU A 327 -21.39 -3.26 5.53
C LEU A 327 -22.91 -3.04 5.56
N SER A 328 -23.72 -4.05 5.89
CA SER A 328 -25.16 -3.89 6.15
C SER A 328 -25.48 -3.22 7.50
N ILE A 329 -24.52 -3.21 8.43
CA ILE A 329 -24.67 -2.60 9.76
C ILE A 329 -24.20 -1.13 9.69
N PRO A 330 -24.99 -0.18 10.24
CA PRO A 330 -24.60 1.23 10.30
C PRO A 330 -23.19 1.42 10.88
N THR A 331 -22.37 2.22 10.20
CA THR A 331 -20.95 2.42 10.54
C THR A 331 -20.73 2.81 12.01
N ALA A 332 -21.58 3.66 12.57
CA ALA A 332 -21.49 4.06 13.99
C ALA A 332 -21.69 2.89 14.97
N LEU A 333 -22.56 1.92 14.65
CA LEU A 333 -22.75 0.73 15.48
C LEU A 333 -21.55 -0.21 15.38
N ARG A 334 -20.99 -0.38 14.17
CA ARG A 334 -19.77 -1.17 13.99
C ARG A 334 -18.59 -0.61 14.78
N ILE A 335 -18.38 0.70 14.74
CA ILE A 335 -17.36 1.39 15.53
C ILE A 335 -17.58 1.13 17.03
N LYS A 336 -18.81 1.28 17.52
CA LYS A 336 -19.16 1.02 18.92
C LYS A 336 -18.86 -0.42 19.33
N GLU A 337 -19.25 -1.39 18.51
CA GLU A 337 -18.97 -2.82 18.75
C GLU A 337 -17.47 -3.10 18.83
N LEU A 338 -16.68 -2.59 17.89
CA LEU A 338 -15.24 -2.80 17.86
C LEU A 338 -14.54 -2.16 19.07
N ASN A 339 -14.97 -0.97 19.49
CA ASN A 339 -14.47 -0.28 20.69
C ASN A 339 -14.81 -1.00 22.00
N GLN A 340 -15.75 -1.94 22.00
CA GLN A 340 -16.08 -2.77 23.16
C GLN A 340 -15.29 -4.08 23.20
N LYS A 341 -14.66 -4.48 22.09
CA LYS A 341 -13.82 -5.67 22.03
C LYS A 341 -12.42 -5.35 22.50
N GLU A 342 -11.81 -6.29 23.22
CA GLU A 342 -10.37 -6.25 23.43
C GLU A 342 -9.66 -6.62 22.13
N GLN A 343 -8.92 -5.67 21.55
CA GLN A 343 -8.16 -5.85 20.32
C GLN A 343 -6.65 -5.88 20.60
N GLY A 344 -5.88 -6.53 19.75
CA GLY A 344 -4.43 -6.44 19.71
C GLY A 344 -3.74 -7.09 20.91
N LYS A 345 -4.36 -8.10 21.53
CA LYS A 345 -3.74 -8.81 22.65
C LYS A 345 -2.73 -9.82 22.14
N VAL A 346 -1.51 -9.74 22.67
CA VAL A 346 -0.47 -10.78 22.55
C VAL A 346 -0.76 -11.80 23.64
N TYR A 347 -1.85 -12.57 23.55
CA TYR A 347 -2.02 -13.64 24.51
C TYR A 347 -0.89 -14.65 24.28
N PRO A 348 -0.16 -15.08 25.34
CA PRO A 348 0.77 -16.18 25.20
C PRO A 348 -0.05 -17.40 24.77
N SER A 349 0.43 -18.12 23.75
CA SER A 349 0.06 -19.51 23.54
C SER A 349 0.11 -20.20 24.91
N ALA A 350 -1.04 -20.71 25.36
CA ALA A 350 -1.10 -21.52 26.56
C ALA A 350 -0.03 -22.62 26.45
N MET A 351 0.69 -22.83 27.55
CA MET A 351 1.76 -23.82 27.74
C MET A 351 1.46 -25.19 27.15
#